data_AF-A0A2S9YL78-F1
#
_entry.id   AF-A0A2S9YL78-F1
#
_cell.length_a   1.000
_cell.length_b   1.000
_cell.length_c   1.000
_cell.angle_alpha   90.00
_cell.angle_beta   90.00
_cell.angle_gamma   90.00
#
_symmetry.space_group_name_H-M   'P 1'
#
loop_
_entity.id
_entity.type
_entity.pdbx_description
1 polymer ?
#
loop_
_entity_poly.entity_id
_entity_poly.type
_entity_poly.pdbx_seq_one_letter_code
_entity_poly.pdbx_strand_id
1 'polypeptide(L)'
;MRRSSLALPSVLLLALSVGLGPAGCSDDAPAEDTSGETGDGDGDTGDGDSGDSETGDGDGDGDGDPGDGDGDGDFPGTPPENFCPGDPDGNCDEVPDAPLRAGTAVVDLVPECFESWTDVAQNGDFDEGEDDFLDCGCDRLCPMDPGYVAPDEGENDGVFQAIYMAGFQNNRPATGVRDDSVGLVGEGDGIWCKAVVLDQGNTRVAIVTLDTIGYFYDEVVAIRETLGDQDIDWLVVHSIHNHEGPDTMGLWGESMFSGGFDPDYRAQIRLAVASAVTDAVADLEEVATLTVGRGDASTAHQGDPAKGIRNVSNDTRAPFIVDEAVDVLNFKNGEGESIVTLINFASHPESLASEQTLLTADYVHALRKTVEQGSQWQAAPATAGLGGEAIFISGALGGMMTPLRISTTTPDGDTWNTGEFEKADAIGQLLGEIAIDAIHNGEVIENPRLEFASQTYLAEVINDGFKLLFMQSIFDREVIERDNKMYVRTEMGALELGPVRMLTIPGELLPELAVGGYDGSQMFTTEVELIEPDNPNPPDLDAAPEGPYLKERMAADYTWLIGLGNDELGYIVPKYNFELGDLPYLSEAEGDHYEETNSLGPHMADFVNDNGDSLIEFIDWL
;
A
#
# COMPACT_ATOMS: atom_id res chain seq x y z
N MET A 1 -35.82 56.78 24.49
CA MET A 1 -36.55 56.64 23.21
C MET A 1 -35.66 55.85 22.26
N ARG A 2 -36.19 54.71 21.80
CA ARG A 2 -35.73 53.77 20.76
C ARG A 2 -34.30 53.92 20.20
N ARG A 3 -33.47 52.92 20.50
CA ARG A 3 -32.27 52.55 19.73
C ARG A 3 -32.72 51.94 18.39
N SER A 4 -32.19 52.45 17.29
CA SER A 4 -32.40 51.93 15.94
C SER A 4 -31.25 50.99 15.61
N SER A 5 -31.60 49.75 15.27
CA SER A 5 -30.74 48.73 14.69
C SER A 5 -30.35 49.11 13.26
N LEU A 6 -29.07 49.05 12.94
CA LEU A 6 -28.58 48.92 11.56
C LEU A 6 -28.20 47.46 11.35
N ALA A 7 -28.81 46.87 10.33
CA ALA A 7 -28.69 45.47 9.93
C ALA A 7 -27.31 45.19 9.32
N LEU A 8 -26.73 44.05 9.70
CA LEU A 8 -25.65 43.40 8.95
C LEU A 8 -26.21 42.86 7.61
N PRO A 9 -25.42 42.84 6.52
CA PRO A 9 -25.84 42.20 5.28
C PRO A 9 -25.87 40.67 5.48
N SER A 10 -26.94 40.06 5.01
CA SER A 10 -27.18 38.62 5.01
C SER A 10 -26.03 37.87 4.32
N VAL A 11 -25.32 37.04 5.09
CA VAL A 11 -24.51 35.95 4.55
C VAL A 11 -25.47 34.98 3.88
N LEU A 12 -25.29 34.80 2.58
CA LEU A 12 -26.00 33.83 1.78
C LEU A 12 -25.44 32.46 2.19
N LEU A 13 -26.17 31.71 3.02
CA LEU A 13 -25.92 30.27 3.21
C LEU A 13 -26.14 29.60 1.85
N LEU A 14 -25.06 29.26 1.15
CA LEU A 14 -25.09 28.14 0.22
C LEU A 14 -25.00 26.89 1.09
N ALA A 15 -26.11 26.18 1.25
CA ALA A 15 -26.07 24.80 1.69
C ALA A 15 -25.42 24.00 0.55
N LEU A 16 -24.13 23.68 0.70
CA LEU A 16 -23.55 22.54 -0.01
C LEU A 16 -24.08 21.29 0.69
N SER A 17 -25.15 20.72 0.14
CA SER A 17 -25.42 19.30 0.34
C SER A 17 -24.47 18.55 -0.59
N VAL A 18 -23.26 18.25 -0.10
CA VAL A 18 -22.43 17.21 -0.70
C VAL A 18 -23.14 15.91 -0.38
N GLY A 19 -23.61 15.21 -1.41
CA GLY A 19 -24.24 13.92 -1.27
C GLY A 19 -23.18 12.87 -0.96
N LEU A 20 -22.76 12.81 0.30
CA LEU A 20 -22.22 11.58 0.87
C LEU A 20 -23.43 10.83 1.43
N GLY A 21 -24.12 10.13 0.54
CA GLY A 21 -24.87 8.94 0.94
C GLY A 21 -23.90 7.78 1.00
N PRO A 22 -24.16 6.74 1.81
CA PRO A 22 -23.33 5.54 1.77
C PRO A 22 -23.46 4.99 0.35
N ALA A 23 -22.35 4.91 -0.39
CA ALA A 23 -22.31 4.10 -1.59
C ALA A 23 -22.20 2.62 -1.16
N GLY A 24 -23.21 2.15 -0.43
CA GLY A 24 -23.59 0.75 -0.48
C GLY A 24 -24.07 0.51 -1.90
N CYS A 25 -23.23 -0.14 -2.71
CA CYS A 25 -23.59 -0.61 -4.04
C CYS A 25 -24.82 -1.51 -3.89
N SER A 26 -26.00 -0.99 -4.22
CA SER A 26 -27.26 -1.70 -4.09
C SER A 26 -27.38 -2.79 -5.16
N ASP A 27 -27.49 -4.03 -4.71
CA ASP A 27 -27.94 -5.18 -5.49
C ASP A 27 -29.32 -4.93 -6.11
N ASP A 28 -29.43 -5.02 -7.44
CA ASP A 28 -30.70 -5.33 -8.10
C ASP A 28 -30.47 -5.90 -9.51
N ALA A 29 -30.46 -7.24 -9.61
CA ALA A 29 -30.58 -7.96 -10.87
C ALA A 29 -32.06 -8.25 -11.19
N PRO A 30 -32.50 -8.09 -12.46
CA PRO A 30 -33.63 -8.86 -12.95
C PRO A 30 -33.32 -9.66 -14.24
N ALA A 31 -33.46 -10.97 -14.07
CA ALA A 31 -34.14 -11.95 -14.93
C ALA A 31 -33.82 -12.02 -16.43
N GLU A 32 -33.19 -13.15 -16.75
CA GLU A 32 -33.07 -13.81 -18.06
C GLU A 32 -34.35 -13.77 -18.92
N ASP A 33 -34.16 -13.53 -20.22
CA ASP A 33 -35.05 -14.06 -21.25
C ASP A 33 -34.23 -14.82 -22.29
N THR A 34 -34.58 -16.09 -22.47
CA THR A 34 -33.87 -17.06 -23.31
C THR A 34 -34.57 -17.23 -24.66
N SER A 35 -33.81 -17.15 -25.75
CA SER A 35 -33.99 -17.84 -27.05
C SER A 35 -33.10 -17.15 -28.08
N GLY A 36 -32.36 -17.80 -28.98
CA GLY A 36 -32.26 -19.18 -29.43
C GLY A 36 -31.59 -19.15 -30.82
N GLU A 37 -31.05 -20.30 -31.22
CA GLU A 37 -30.67 -20.69 -32.60
C GLU A 37 -29.31 -20.23 -33.16
N THR A 38 -28.34 -21.13 -33.02
CA THR A 38 -27.63 -21.88 -34.08
C THR A 38 -27.24 -21.16 -35.39
N GLY A 39 -25.95 -21.22 -35.70
CA GLY A 39 -25.45 -21.02 -37.06
C GLY A 39 -24.00 -21.47 -37.21
N ASP A 40 -23.81 -22.75 -37.53
CA ASP A 40 -22.54 -23.35 -37.97
C ASP A 40 -21.97 -22.63 -39.21
N GLY A 41 -20.65 -22.49 -39.25
CA GLY A 41 -19.92 -21.94 -40.40
C GLY A 41 -18.47 -22.39 -40.43
N ASP A 42 -18.24 -23.63 -40.87
CA ASP A 42 -16.94 -24.19 -41.24
C ASP A 42 -16.19 -23.32 -42.29
N GLY A 43 -14.88 -23.16 -42.10
CA GLY A 43 -14.00 -22.37 -42.97
C GLY A 43 -12.54 -22.84 -42.95
N ASP A 44 -12.35 -24.08 -43.40
CA ASP A 44 -11.17 -24.76 -43.95
C ASP A 44 -9.85 -23.98 -44.22
N THR A 45 -8.77 -24.55 -43.67
CA THR A 45 -7.36 -24.75 -44.10
C THR A 45 -6.58 -23.77 -44.99
N GLY A 46 -5.31 -23.60 -44.63
CA GLY A 46 -4.24 -23.13 -45.52
C GLY A 46 -2.83 -23.30 -44.93
N ASP A 47 -2.22 -24.47 -45.19
CA ASP A 47 -0.80 -24.78 -44.97
C ASP A 47 0.16 -24.05 -45.93
N GLY A 48 1.43 -23.88 -45.51
CA GLY A 48 2.61 -23.67 -46.38
C GLY A 48 3.72 -22.90 -45.65
N ASP A 49 4.65 -23.54 -44.95
CA ASP A 49 5.86 -24.28 -45.39
C ASP A 49 7.07 -23.42 -45.83
N SER A 50 8.19 -23.73 -45.15
CA SER A 50 9.63 -23.72 -45.49
C SER A 50 10.39 -22.46 -45.96
N GLY A 51 11.59 -22.28 -45.37
CA GLY A 51 12.64 -21.40 -45.89
C GLY A 51 13.87 -21.27 -44.98
N ASP A 52 14.84 -22.15 -45.18
CA ASP A 52 16.12 -22.30 -44.46
C ASP A 52 17.14 -21.15 -44.61
N SER A 53 17.97 -21.00 -43.56
CA SER A 53 19.43 -20.76 -43.50
C SER A 53 20.10 -19.65 -44.32
N GLU A 54 20.95 -18.84 -43.67
CA GLU A 54 22.37 -18.71 -44.03
C GLU A 54 23.25 -18.36 -42.82
N THR A 55 24.39 -19.03 -42.78
CA THR A 55 25.51 -19.00 -41.84
C THR A 55 26.49 -17.85 -42.12
N GLY A 56 27.11 -17.30 -41.08
CA GLY A 56 28.24 -16.37 -41.20
C GLY A 56 29.19 -16.48 -40.02
N ASP A 57 30.21 -17.34 -40.16
CA ASP A 57 31.35 -17.44 -39.26
C ASP A 57 32.25 -16.19 -39.37
N GLY A 58 32.72 -15.69 -38.22
CA GLY A 58 33.69 -14.61 -38.12
C GLY A 58 34.55 -14.76 -36.88
N ASP A 59 35.65 -15.50 -37.02
CA ASP A 59 36.73 -15.59 -36.03
C ASP A 59 37.41 -14.22 -35.85
N GLY A 60 37.51 -13.77 -34.60
CA GLY A 60 38.24 -12.58 -34.20
C GLY A 60 38.89 -12.78 -32.83
N ASP A 61 40.11 -13.30 -32.84
CA ASP A 61 41.00 -13.35 -31.67
C ASP A 61 41.32 -11.91 -31.22
N GLY A 62 40.92 -11.57 -29.99
CA GLY A 62 41.24 -10.31 -29.34
C GLY A 62 41.51 -10.56 -27.86
N ASP A 63 42.77 -10.81 -27.52
CA ASP A 63 43.29 -10.74 -26.16
C ASP A 63 43.10 -9.29 -25.67
N GLY A 64 42.09 -9.06 -24.83
CA GLY A 64 41.81 -7.81 -24.14
C GLY A 64 41.64 -8.10 -22.65
N ASP A 65 42.60 -7.61 -21.87
CA ASP A 65 42.59 -7.38 -20.43
C ASP A 65 41.16 -7.26 -19.83
N PRO A 66 40.81 -7.95 -18.73
CA PRO A 66 39.64 -7.58 -17.95
C PRO A 66 40.00 -6.24 -17.29
N GLY A 67 39.48 -5.16 -17.86
CA GLY A 67 39.55 -3.84 -17.25
C GLY A 67 38.82 -3.91 -15.91
N ASP A 68 39.59 -3.70 -14.85
CA ASP A 68 39.10 -3.25 -13.56
C ASP A 68 38.27 -1.97 -13.82
N GLY A 69 36.95 -2.13 -13.80
CA GLY A 69 35.99 -1.07 -14.08
C GLY A 69 35.81 -0.18 -12.87
N ASP A 70 36.83 0.61 -12.53
CA ASP A 70 36.67 1.75 -11.64
C ASP A 70 35.81 2.79 -12.39
N GLY A 71 34.57 2.98 -11.97
CA GLY A 71 33.56 3.90 -12.52
C GLY A 71 33.91 5.38 -12.34
N ASP A 72 35.11 5.80 -12.74
CA ASP A 72 35.67 7.15 -12.55
C ASP A 72 35.04 8.25 -13.46
N GLY A 73 33.82 8.04 -13.96
CA GLY A 73 33.11 9.02 -14.79
C GLY A 73 32.03 9.73 -13.99
N ASP A 74 32.13 11.07 -13.86
CA ASP A 74 31.04 11.90 -13.30
C ASP A 74 29.70 11.51 -13.94
N PHE A 75 28.66 11.28 -13.14
CA PHE A 75 27.30 11.04 -13.63
C PHE A 75 26.91 12.15 -14.62
N PRO A 76 26.43 11.82 -15.84
CA PRO A 76 26.15 12.83 -16.87
C PRO A 76 25.02 13.81 -16.50
N GLY A 77 24.16 13.44 -15.54
CA GLY A 77 23.04 14.24 -15.06
C GLY A 77 23.30 14.97 -13.74
N THR A 78 22.23 15.39 -13.07
CA THR A 78 22.32 15.89 -11.68
C THR A 78 22.11 14.69 -10.76
N PRO A 79 23.08 14.33 -9.90
CA PRO A 79 22.89 13.23 -8.96
C PRO A 79 21.76 13.56 -7.96
N PRO A 80 21.03 12.55 -7.45
CA PRO A 80 20.08 12.70 -6.36
C PRO A 80 20.71 13.34 -5.11
N GLU A 81 19.85 13.97 -4.30
CA GLU A 81 20.22 14.64 -3.04
C GLU A 81 20.90 13.72 -2.03
N ASN A 82 20.52 12.44 -2.02
CA ASN A 82 21.04 11.44 -1.09
C ASN A 82 21.22 10.11 -1.82
N PHE A 83 22.38 9.48 -1.69
CA PHE A 83 22.64 8.17 -2.28
C PHE A 83 23.83 7.50 -1.60
N CYS A 84 23.81 6.17 -1.56
CA CYS A 84 24.90 5.35 -1.07
C CYS A 84 25.01 4.06 -1.90
N PRO A 85 26.21 3.50 -2.06
CA PRO A 85 27.50 3.99 -1.53
C PRO A 85 28.04 5.22 -2.29
N GLY A 86 29.06 5.87 -1.73
CA GLY A 86 29.87 6.88 -2.45
C GLY A 86 29.28 8.29 -2.50
N ASP A 87 28.55 8.69 -1.46
CA ASP A 87 28.07 10.06 -1.33
C ASP A 87 29.21 11.10 -1.43
N PRO A 88 28.96 12.34 -1.88
CA PRO A 88 30.02 13.33 -2.12
C PRO A 88 30.81 13.72 -0.87
N ASP A 89 30.25 13.50 0.32
CA ASP A 89 30.86 13.81 1.61
C ASP A 89 31.67 12.63 2.19
N GLY A 90 31.59 11.43 1.59
CA GLY A 90 32.31 10.22 2.00
C GLY A 90 31.80 9.63 3.32
N ASN A 91 30.53 9.85 3.65
CA ASN A 91 29.87 9.29 4.82
C ASN A 91 29.56 7.80 4.64
N CYS A 92 29.22 7.39 3.42
CA CYS A 92 28.88 6.00 3.08
C CYS A 92 29.76 5.42 1.96
N ASP A 93 31.08 5.65 2.04
CA ASP A 93 32.05 5.03 1.13
C ASP A 93 31.91 3.50 1.12
N GLU A 94 32.01 2.88 -0.06
CA GLU A 94 31.94 1.43 -0.21
C GLU A 94 33.03 0.74 0.62
N VAL A 95 32.62 -0.31 1.36
CA VAL A 95 33.54 -1.18 2.10
C VAL A 95 33.58 -2.54 1.41
N PRO A 96 34.68 -2.87 0.72
CA PRO A 96 34.79 -4.14 0.01
C PRO A 96 34.56 -5.34 0.92
N ASP A 97 33.81 -6.33 0.42
CA ASP A 97 33.46 -7.58 1.10
C ASP A 97 32.71 -7.39 2.44
N ALA A 98 32.09 -6.22 2.68
CA ALA A 98 31.28 -6.02 3.87
C ALA A 98 30.06 -6.95 3.85
N PRO A 99 29.82 -7.72 4.93
CA PRO A 99 28.66 -8.61 4.98
C PRO A 99 27.38 -7.78 5.06
N LEU A 100 26.33 -8.28 4.41
CA LEU A 100 24.98 -7.78 4.63
C LEU A 100 24.52 -8.18 6.04
N ARG A 101 23.94 -7.23 6.76
CA ARG A 101 23.33 -7.45 8.07
C ARG A 101 21.89 -6.96 8.03
N ALA A 102 21.04 -7.65 8.79
CA ALA A 102 19.63 -7.31 8.94
C ALA A 102 19.26 -7.35 10.42
N GLY A 103 18.42 -6.42 10.85
CA GLY A 103 17.84 -6.37 12.19
C GLY A 103 16.38 -5.97 12.08
N THR A 104 15.55 -6.46 12.97
CA THR A 104 14.10 -6.28 12.90
C THR A 104 13.54 -5.86 14.25
N ALA A 105 12.45 -5.10 14.23
CA ALA A 105 11.68 -4.77 15.42
C ALA A 105 10.20 -4.62 15.08
N VAL A 106 9.36 -5.01 16.04
CA VAL A 106 7.90 -4.84 15.98
C VAL A 106 7.47 -4.07 17.21
N VAL A 107 6.75 -2.98 16.98
CA VAL A 107 6.21 -2.12 18.03
C VAL A 107 4.69 -2.04 17.87
N ASP A 108 3.98 -2.16 18.98
CA ASP A 108 2.53 -1.97 19.03
C ASP A 108 2.18 -0.52 18.65
N LEU A 109 1.24 -0.37 17.73
CA LEU A 109 0.78 0.90 17.19
C LEU A 109 -0.74 1.06 17.35
N VAL A 110 -1.39 0.25 18.19
CA VAL A 110 -2.75 0.52 18.64
C VAL A 110 -2.77 1.84 19.41
N PRO A 111 -3.71 2.78 19.12
CA PRO A 111 -3.83 4.02 19.87
C PRO A 111 -3.95 3.78 21.38
N GLU A 112 -3.11 4.45 22.17
CA GLU A 112 -3.07 4.28 23.63
C GLU A 112 -4.32 4.84 24.34
N CYS A 113 -5.06 5.75 23.69
CA CYS A 113 -6.22 6.39 24.29
C CYS A 113 -7.40 6.45 23.33
N PHE A 114 -8.41 5.62 23.60
CA PHE A 114 -9.76 5.76 23.05
C PHE A 114 -10.73 4.94 23.89
N GLU A 115 -12.03 5.19 23.73
CA GLU A 115 -13.07 4.46 24.43
C GLU A 115 -13.82 3.50 23.51
N SER A 116 -14.29 2.40 24.08
CA SER A 116 -15.15 1.46 23.37
C SER A 116 -16.60 1.96 23.35
N TRP A 117 -17.35 1.60 22.31
CA TRP A 117 -18.75 1.94 22.17
C TRP A 117 -19.54 0.77 21.56
N THR A 118 -20.88 0.87 21.59
CA THR A 118 -21.75 -0.12 20.97
C THR A 118 -22.43 0.49 19.77
N ASP A 119 -22.14 -0.05 18.59
CA ASP A 119 -22.86 0.26 17.35
C ASP A 119 -24.21 -0.48 17.35
N VAL A 120 -25.29 0.24 17.64
CA VAL A 120 -26.65 -0.30 17.68
C VAL A 120 -27.19 -0.52 16.28
N ALA A 121 -26.83 0.36 15.34
CA ALA A 121 -27.32 0.36 13.96
C ALA A 121 -26.57 -0.64 13.05
N GLN A 122 -25.37 -1.06 13.44
CA GLN A 122 -24.45 -1.90 12.67
C GLN A 122 -24.12 -1.26 11.31
N ASN A 123 -23.82 0.03 11.31
CA ASN A 123 -23.45 0.81 10.13
C ASN A 123 -22.02 1.36 10.21
N GLY A 124 -21.32 1.14 11.33
CA GLY A 124 -19.99 1.68 11.61
C GLY A 124 -19.99 3.14 12.05
N ASP A 125 -21.11 3.84 12.02
CA ASP A 125 -21.19 5.26 12.34
C ASP A 125 -21.59 5.47 13.81
N PHE A 126 -20.98 6.42 14.51
CA PHE A 126 -21.40 6.76 15.87
C PHE A 126 -22.57 7.77 15.87
N ASP A 127 -23.76 7.31 16.22
CA ASP A 127 -25.00 8.10 16.24
C ASP A 127 -25.32 8.64 17.65
N GLU A 128 -24.99 9.91 17.91
CA GLU A 128 -25.21 10.55 19.22
C GLU A 128 -26.68 10.45 19.66
N GLY A 129 -26.91 9.76 20.78
CA GLY A 129 -28.22 9.58 21.40
C GLY A 129 -28.96 8.32 20.96
N GLU A 130 -28.42 7.56 20.02
CA GLU A 130 -28.78 6.17 19.75
C GLU A 130 -27.71 5.21 20.30
N ASP A 131 -26.45 5.50 20.03
CA ASP A 131 -25.31 4.74 20.54
C ASP A 131 -24.85 5.25 21.89
N ASP A 132 -24.32 4.32 22.69
CA ASP A 132 -23.71 4.59 23.98
C ASP A 132 -22.23 4.17 23.94
N PHE A 133 -21.34 5.07 24.38
CA PHE A 133 -19.95 4.73 24.64
C PHE A 133 -19.74 4.34 26.10
N LEU A 134 -18.70 3.55 26.33
CA LEU A 134 -18.25 3.15 27.66
C LEU A 134 -17.27 4.21 28.14
N ASP A 135 -17.74 5.09 29.04
CA ASP A 135 -16.98 6.16 29.71
C ASP A 135 -15.94 5.57 30.70
N CYS A 136 -15.03 4.79 30.14
CA CYS A 136 -14.11 3.89 30.81
C CYS A 136 -12.65 4.30 30.59
N GLY A 137 -12.43 5.45 29.95
CA GLY A 137 -11.10 6.02 29.76
C GLY A 137 -10.25 5.31 28.69
N CYS A 138 -9.04 5.82 28.54
CA CYS A 138 -8.09 5.49 27.48
C CYS A 138 -7.76 4.00 27.37
N ASP A 139 -7.69 3.28 28.48
CA ASP A 139 -7.34 1.86 28.51
C ASP A 139 -8.53 0.93 28.16
N ARG A 140 -9.72 1.49 27.97
CA ARG A 140 -10.99 0.82 27.64
C ARG A 140 -11.47 -0.16 28.71
N LEU A 141 -10.95 -0.11 29.92
CA LEU A 141 -11.33 -1.00 31.02
C LEU A 141 -12.23 -0.28 32.02
N CYS A 142 -13.45 -0.77 32.19
CA CYS A 142 -14.36 -0.28 33.21
C CYS A 142 -14.06 -0.92 34.59
N PRO A 143 -14.55 -0.36 35.72
CA PRO A 143 -14.26 -0.86 37.08
C PRO A 143 -14.56 -2.33 37.41
N MET A 144 -15.27 -3.04 36.53
CA MET A 144 -15.65 -4.45 36.68
C MET A 144 -14.92 -5.37 35.69
N ASP A 145 -14.12 -4.82 34.80
CA ASP A 145 -13.47 -5.58 33.75
C ASP A 145 -12.21 -6.29 34.26
N PRO A 146 -11.90 -7.49 33.72
CA PRO A 146 -10.66 -8.16 34.03
C PRO A 146 -9.46 -7.27 33.67
N GLY A 147 -8.56 -7.05 34.63
CA GLY A 147 -7.37 -6.22 34.42
C GLY A 147 -7.50 -4.78 34.92
N TYR A 148 -8.72 -4.30 35.20
CA TYR A 148 -8.93 -2.97 35.75
C TYR A 148 -8.15 -2.76 37.06
N VAL A 149 -7.32 -1.71 37.09
CA VAL A 149 -6.51 -1.36 38.27
C VAL A 149 -7.08 -0.16 39.02
N ALA A 150 -7.34 0.93 38.30
CA ALA A 150 -7.83 2.21 38.81
C ALA A 150 -8.25 3.10 37.63
N PRO A 151 -8.99 4.19 37.87
CA PRO A 151 -9.32 5.13 36.80
C PRO A 151 -8.10 5.77 36.16
N ASP A 152 -8.17 5.94 34.86
CA ASP A 152 -7.19 6.56 34.00
C ASP A 152 -7.75 7.86 33.36
N GLU A 153 -7.11 8.33 32.28
CA GLU A 153 -7.53 9.53 31.57
C GLU A 153 -8.79 9.26 30.74
N GLY A 154 -9.73 10.21 30.72
CA GLY A 154 -11.05 10.03 30.11
C GLY A 154 -12.12 9.48 31.05
N GLU A 155 -11.77 8.60 32.02
CA GLU A 155 -12.78 7.86 32.80
C GLU A 155 -13.75 8.76 33.62
N ASN A 156 -15.06 8.55 33.39
CA ASN A 156 -16.20 9.25 34.00
C ASN A 156 -16.24 10.76 33.72
N ASP A 157 -15.72 11.22 32.58
CA ASP A 157 -15.75 12.64 32.20
C ASP A 157 -16.95 13.02 31.33
N GLY A 158 -17.64 12.01 30.78
CA GLY A 158 -18.82 12.16 29.93
C GLY A 158 -18.54 12.69 28.53
N VAL A 159 -17.28 12.64 28.08
CA VAL A 159 -16.83 12.98 26.73
C VAL A 159 -16.35 11.69 26.08
N PHE A 160 -16.77 11.44 24.84
CA PHE A 160 -16.32 10.26 24.11
C PHE A 160 -14.90 10.48 23.57
N GLN A 161 -13.91 9.73 24.05
CA GLN A 161 -12.57 9.74 23.44
C GLN A 161 -12.53 8.82 22.22
N ALA A 162 -12.94 9.34 21.07
CA ALA A 162 -12.98 8.61 19.82
C ALA A 162 -11.62 8.60 19.10
N ILE A 163 -11.25 7.45 18.54
CA ILE A 163 -10.27 7.35 17.46
C ILE A 163 -11.01 6.93 16.19
N TYR A 164 -10.91 7.73 15.15
CA TYR A 164 -11.58 7.46 13.87
C TYR A 164 -10.76 6.53 12.98
N MET A 165 -11.43 5.58 12.33
CA MET A 165 -10.86 4.68 11.33
C MET A 165 -10.89 5.34 9.95
N ALA A 166 -9.85 5.10 9.15
CA ALA A 166 -9.66 5.75 7.85
C ALA A 166 -10.16 4.92 6.65
N GLY A 167 -10.08 5.47 5.44
CA GLY A 167 -10.41 4.79 4.19
C GLY A 167 -11.83 5.03 3.70
N PHE A 168 -12.85 4.57 4.44
CA PHE A 168 -14.25 4.60 3.98
C PHE A 168 -14.98 5.92 4.25
N GLN A 169 -15.71 6.03 5.37
CA GLN A 169 -16.56 7.18 5.70
C GLN A 169 -16.04 7.97 6.91
N ASN A 170 -16.46 9.24 7.00
CA ASN A 170 -16.33 10.03 8.23
C ASN A 170 -17.20 9.44 9.34
N ASN A 171 -16.87 9.80 10.59
CA ASN A 171 -17.63 9.41 11.78
C ASN A 171 -17.67 7.89 12.06
N ARG A 172 -16.60 7.17 11.67
CA ARG A 172 -16.42 5.76 11.99
C ARG A 172 -15.37 5.56 13.09
N PRO A 173 -15.72 5.69 14.38
CA PRO A 173 -14.77 5.48 15.46
C PRO A 173 -14.58 3.99 15.79
N ALA A 174 -13.35 3.62 16.17
CA ALA A 174 -13.03 2.26 16.57
C ALA A 174 -13.77 1.85 17.85
N THR A 175 -14.35 0.65 17.87
CA THR A 175 -14.96 0.05 19.06
C THR A 175 -13.95 -0.72 19.90
N GLY A 176 -12.84 -1.15 19.30
CA GLY A 176 -11.82 -1.95 19.97
C GLY A 176 -10.76 -2.46 18.99
N VAL A 177 -10.06 -3.52 19.40
CA VAL A 177 -9.07 -4.23 18.58
C VAL A 177 -9.57 -5.65 18.39
N ARG A 178 -9.43 -6.19 17.18
CA ARG A 178 -9.80 -7.58 16.88
C ARG A 178 -8.97 -8.54 17.76
N ASP A 179 -9.62 -9.60 18.26
CA ASP A 179 -8.99 -10.64 19.06
C ASP A 179 -9.27 -12.06 18.49
N ASP A 180 -8.92 -13.09 19.28
CA ASP A 180 -9.07 -14.50 18.90
C ASP A 180 -10.53 -15.00 18.85
N SER A 181 -11.51 -14.13 19.13
CA SER A 181 -12.93 -14.49 19.15
C SER A 181 -13.60 -14.49 17.78
N VAL A 182 -12.97 -13.88 16.76
CA VAL A 182 -13.56 -13.72 15.41
C VAL A 182 -12.57 -14.07 14.28
N GLY A 183 -13.11 -14.68 13.23
CA GLY A 183 -12.34 -15.22 12.10
C GLY A 183 -11.66 -16.54 12.40
N LEU A 184 -10.70 -16.90 11.54
CA LEU A 184 -9.93 -18.13 11.57
C LEU A 184 -8.59 -17.98 12.33
N VAL A 185 -7.96 -16.81 12.29
CA VAL A 185 -6.61 -16.59 12.82
C VAL A 185 -6.40 -15.28 13.61
N GLY A 186 -7.44 -14.69 14.21
CA GLY A 186 -7.39 -13.37 14.88
C GLY A 186 -6.51 -13.20 16.13
N GLU A 187 -5.93 -14.27 16.70
CA GLU A 187 -5.02 -14.15 17.86
C GLU A 187 -3.75 -13.34 17.49
N GLY A 188 -3.52 -12.24 18.21
CA GLY A 188 -2.38 -11.34 17.99
C GLY A 188 -2.59 -10.34 16.85
N ASP A 189 -3.83 -10.18 16.39
CA ASP A 189 -4.19 -9.10 15.47
C ASP A 189 -4.22 -7.75 16.19
N GLY A 190 -3.96 -6.68 15.45
CA GLY A 190 -3.75 -5.34 15.96
C GLY A 190 -3.21 -4.41 14.89
N ILE A 191 -2.66 -3.28 15.32
CA ILE A 191 -2.01 -2.31 14.44
C ILE A 191 -0.54 -2.27 14.82
N TRP A 192 0.35 -2.51 13.87
CA TRP A 192 1.78 -2.64 14.14
C TRP A 192 2.62 -1.61 13.38
N CYS A 193 3.74 -1.23 14.00
CA CYS A 193 4.88 -0.60 13.35
C CYS A 193 5.99 -1.65 13.25
N LYS A 194 6.27 -2.13 12.03
CA LYS A 194 7.33 -3.12 11.77
C LYS A 194 8.50 -2.46 11.05
N ALA A 195 9.71 -2.62 11.59
CA ALA A 195 10.93 -2.06 11.00
C ALA A 195 11.92 -3.16 10.64
N VAL A 196 12.54 -3.04 9.47
CA VAL A 196 13.77 -3.75 9.11
C VAL A 196 14.87 -2.73 8.85
N VAL A 197 16.05 -2.97 9.42
CA VAL A 197 17.26 -2.19 9.13
C VAL A 197 18.22 -3.09 8.37
N LEU A 198 18.64 -2.63 7.19
CA LEU A 198 19.65 -3.25 6.35
C LEU A 198 20.95 -2.46 6.48
N ASP A 199 22.05 -3.16 6.72
CA ASP A 199 23.36 -2.57 7.00
C ASP A 199 24.42 -3.31 6.18
N GLN A 200 25.15 -2.59 5.33
CA GLN A 200 26.28 -3.15 4.58
C GLN A 200 27.41 -2.12 4.48
N GLY A 201 28.51 -2.40 5.16
CA GLY A 201 29.67 -1.50 5.18
C GLY A 201 29.35 -0.21 5.92
N ASN A 202 29.32 0.92 5.19
CA ASN A 202 28.93 2.22 5.70
C ASN A 202 27.54 2.67 5.20
N THR A 203 26.79 1.79 4.53
CA THR A 203 25.42 2.06 4.07
C THR A 203 24.42 1.43 5.03
N ARG A 204 23.47 2.21 5.54
CA ARG A 204 22.38 1.76 6.40
C ARG A 204 21.03 2.34 5.96
N VAL A 205 20.10 1.45 5.64
CA VAL A 205 18.73 1.79 5.24
C VAL A 205 17.75 1.20 6.23
N ALA A 206 16.79 2.00 6.70
CA ALA A 206 15.66 1.55 7.50
C ALA A 206 14.39 1.56 6.64
N ILE A 207 13.68 0.44 6.58
CA ILE A 207 12.35 0.33 5.97
C ILE A 207 11.34 0.05 7.08
N VAL A 208 10.35 0.92 7.20
CA VAL A 208 9.31 0.86 8.22
C VAL A 208 7.96 0.74 7.56
N THR A 209 7.19 -0.26 7.98
CA THR A 209 5.82 -0.52 7.59
C THR A 209 4.88 -0.12 8.71
N LEU A 210 3.88 0.70 8.41
CA LEU A 210 2.81 1.08 9.32
C LEU A 210 1.50 0.42 8.88
N ASP A 211 0.79 -0.20 9.83
CA ASP A 211 -0.55 -0.76 9.59
C ASP A 211 -1.66 0.33 9.54
N THR A 212 -1.40 1.41 8.80
CA THR A 212 -2.25 2.61 8.70
C THR A 212 -2.67 2.89 7.26
N ILE A 213 -3.57 3.85 7.05
CA ILE A 213 -4.06 4.25 5.72
C ILE A 213 -2.98 4.95 4.88
N GLY A 214 -2.13 5.78 5.48
CA GLY A 214 -1.18 6.62 4.74
C GLY A 214 -0.41 7.50 5.70
N TYR A 215 0.71 8.08 5.26
CA TYR A 215 1.53 8.90 6.14
C TYR A 215 2.23 10.00 5.37
N PHE A 216 2.08 11.25 5.81
CA PHE A 216 2.65 12.40 5.09
C PHE A 216 4.15 12.52 5.27
N TYR A 217 4.82 13.03 4.23
CA TYR A 217 6.26 13.28 4.23
C TYR A 217 6.75 14.13 5.41
N ASP A 218 5.99 15.15 5.82
CA ASP A 218 6.30 16.00 6.98
C ASP A 218 6.48 15.19 8.28
N GLU A 219 5.74 14.10 8.43
CA GLU A 219 5.89 13.19 9.57
C GLU A 219 7.19 12.41 9.51
N VAL A 220 7.56 11.92 8.31
CA VAL A 220 8.82 11.21 8.08
C VAL A 220 10.01 12.12 8.39
N VAL A 221 9.94 13.40 8.00
CA VAL A 221 10.95 14.40 8.36
C VAL A 221 11.05 14.56 9.88
N ALA A 222 9.92 14.70 10.59
CA ALA A 222 9.91 14.82 12.04
C ALA A 222 10.51 13.58 12.75
N ILE A 223 10.32 12.38 12.18
CA ILE A 223 10.92 11.14 12.68
C ILE A 223 12.43 11.13 12.48
N ARG A 224 12.92 11.54 11.29
CA ARG A 224 14.37 11.64 11.01
C ARG A 224 15.08 12.56 12.03
N GLU A 225 14.44 13.67 12.40
CA GLU A 225 14.96 14.55 13.46
C GLU A 225 15.03 13.86 14.83
N THR A 226 14.12 12.93 15.11
CA THR A 226 14.06 12.17 16.37
C THR A 226 15.12 11.05 16.42
N LEU A 227 15.41 10.42 15.28
CA LEU A 227 16.41 9.35 15.18
C LEU A 227 17.83 9.83 15.46
N GLY A 228 18.16 11.08 15.13
CA GLY A 228 19.44 11.69 15.50
C GLY A 228 20.66 10.91 14.99
N ASP A 229 21.60 10.59 15.90
CA ASP A 229 22.92 10.00 15.62
C ASP A 229 22.89 8.46 15.38
N GLN A 230 21.81 7.89 14.85
CA GLN A 230 21.71 6.44 14.59
C GLN A 230 22.33 5.98 13.28
N ASP A 231 22.95 6.92 12.56
CA ASP A 231 23.62 6.71 11.28
C ASP A 231 22.70 5.95 10.30
N ILE A 232 21.44 6.39 10.20
CA ILE A 232 20.50 5.93 9.18
C ILE A 232 20.67 6.83 7.96
N ASP A 233 21.24 6.29 6.88
CA ASP A 233 21.48 7.07 5.66
C ASP A 233 20.18 7.33 4.90
N TRP A 234 19.24 6.39 4.96
CA TRP A 234 17.89 6.59 4.43
C TRP A 234 16.82 5.88 5.25
N LEU A 235 15.77 6.62 5.58
CA LEU A 235 14.57 6.12 6.22
C LEU A 235 13.43 6.11 5.20
N VAL A 236 12.93 4.91 4.91
CA VAL A 236 11.69 4.64 4.18
C VAL A 236 10.60 4.34 5.19
N VAL A 237 9.54 5.15 5.22
CA VAL A 237 8.31 4.86 5.98
C VAL A 237 7.19 4.70 4.98
N HIS A 238 6.51 3.56 4.99
CA HIS A 238 5.35 3.33 4.15
C HIS A 238 4.17 2.77 4.96
N SER A 239 2.97 3.01 4.46
CA SER A 239 1.73 2.46 5.01
C SER A 239 1.29 1.23 4.21
N ILE A 240 0.63 0.27 4.87
CA ILE A 240 -0.01 -0.85 4.16
C ILE A 240 -1.33 -0.45 3.46
N HIS A 241 -1.78 0.79 3.70
CA HIS A 241 -3.07 1.33 3.26
C HIS A 241 -4.28 0.64 3.92
N ASN A 242 -4.17 0.45 5.24
CA ASN A 242 -5.17 -0.27 6.02
C ASN A 242 -6.45 0.56 6.22
N HIS A 243 -7.58 0.04 5.73
CA HIS A 243 -8.88 0.68 5.95
C HIS A 243 -9.41 0.40 7.35
N GLU A 244 -8.92 -0.63 8.05
CA GLU A 244 -9.32 -0.89 9.44
C GLU A 244 -8.31 -0.37 10.46
N GLY A 245 -7.49 0.59 10.04
CA GLY A 245 -6.55 1.31 10.88
C GLY A 245 -7.03 2.72 11.27
N PRO A 246 -6.42 3.34 12.28
CA PRO A 246 -6.73 4.73 12.65
C PRO A 246 -6.38 5.75 11.56
N ASP A 247 -7.10 6.87 11.56
CA ASP A 247 -6.81 8.00 10.70
C ASP A 247 -5.47 8.65 11.03
N THR A 248 -4.62 8.72 10.01
CA THR A 248 -3.25 9.25 10.04
C THR A 248 -3.02 10.34 9.00
N MET A 249 -4.09 10.77 8.31
CA MET A 249 -4.06 11.82 7.30
C MET A 249 -5.00 12.99 7.65
N GLY A 250 -6.05 12.72 8.43
CA GLY A 250 -7.01 13.70 8.92
C GLY A 250 -8.35 13.72 8.16
N LEU A 251 -8.53 12.91 7.12
CA LEU A 251 -9.72 12.96 6.27
C LEU A 251 -11.00 12.41 6.93
N TRP A 252 -10.86 11.51 7.90
CA TRP A 252 -11.96 10.63 8.34
C TRP A 252 -12.46 10.92 9.76
N GLY A 253 -12.30 12.15 10.24
CA GLY A 253 -12.86 12.57 11.54
C GLY A 253 -14.39 12.55 11.61
N GLU A 254 -14.97 13.13 12.67
CA GLU A 254 -16.43 13.21 12.92
C GLU A 254 -17.24 13.71 11.71
N SER A 255 -16.64 14.55 10.86
CA SER A 255 -17.26 15.00 9.62
C SER A 255 -16.18 15.45 8.64
N MET A 256 -16.57 15.70 7.39
CA MET A 256 -15.69 16.26 6.35
C MET A 256 -15.03 17.62 6.70
N PHE A 257 -15.42 18.25 7.81
CA PHE A 257 -14.84 19.52 8.29
C PHE A 257 -14.04 19.37 9.60
N SER A 258 -13.91 18.15 10.11
CA SER A 258 -13.18 17.84 11.34
C SER A 258 -12.09 16.82 11.05
N GLY A 259 -10.85 17.15 11.43
CA GLY A 259 -9.72 16.24 11.24
C GLY A 259 -9.85 14.98 12.10
N GLY A 260 -9.58 13.81 11.54
CA GLY A 260 -9.57 12.54 12.28
C GLY A 260 -8.22 12.14 12.86
N PHE A 261 -7.14 12.82 12.48
CA PHE A 261 -5.79 12.48 12.95
C PHE A 261 -5.55 13.02 14.36
N ASP A 262 -5.69 12.13 15.33
CA ASP A 262 -5.50 12.46 16.73
C ASP A 262 -4.05 12.92 17.03
N PRO A 263 -3.85 14.09 17.69
CA PRO A 263 -2.52 14.62 17.97
C PRO A 263 -1.66 13.76 18.89
N ASP A 264 -2.25 13.06 19.86
CA ASP A 264 -1.51 12.21 20.79
C ASP A 264 -1.11 10.92 20.08
N TYR A 265 -2.00 10.35 19.26
CA TYR A 265 -1.67 9.23 18.39
C TYR A 265 -0.60 9.57 17.35
N ARG A 266 -0.64 10.79 16.77
CA ARG A 266 0.43 11.28 15.89
C ARG A 266 1.79 11.30 16.60
N ALA A 267 1.83 11.75 17.84
CA ALA A 267 3.06 11.73 18.65
C ALA A 267 3.49 10.30 18.98
N GLN A 268 2.54 9.41 19.31
CA GLN A 268 2.77 7.99 19.55
C GLN A 268 3.42 7.33 18.33
N ILE A 269 2.89 7.52 17.12
CA ILE A 269 3.46 6.93 15.89
C ILE A 269 4.90 7.37 15.69
N ARG A 270 5.19 8.67 15.80
CA ARG A 270 6.57 9.18 15.62
C ARG A 270 7.55 8.52 16.60
N LEU A 271 7.14 8.33 17.85
CA LEU A 271 7.95 7.66 18.87
C LEU A 271 8.07 6.16 18.61
N ALA A 272 6.99 5.50 18.17
CA ALA A 272 6.98 4.08 17.84
C ALA A 272 7.92 3.78 16.67
N VAL A 273 7.89 4.59 15.61
CA VAL A 273 8.83 4.45 14.47
C VAL A 273 10.27 4.66 14.93
N ALA A 274 10.53 5.72 15.70
CA ALA A 274 11.87 5.97 16.21
C ALA A 274 12.38 4.81 17.09
N SER A 275 11.51 4.26 17.95
CA SER A 275 11.83 3.08 18.77
C SER A 275 12.09 1.84 17.93
N ALA A 276 11.21 1.54 16.97
CA ALA A 276 11.33 0.36 16.12
C ALA A 276 12.65 0.37 15.33
N VAL A 277 13.01 1.51 14.74
CA VAL A 277 14.31 1.65 14.06
C VAL A 277 15.47 1.48 15.04
N THR A 278 15.38 2.06 16.25
CA THR A 278 16.42 1.92 17.28
C THR A 278 16.63 0.47 17.70
N ASP A 279 15.54 -0.24 17.95
CA ASP A 279 15.56 -1.63 18.37
C ASP A 279 16.04 -2.53 17.23
N ALA A 280 15.65 -2.26 15.99
CA ALA A 280 16.14 -2.98 14.82
C ALA A 280 17.65 -2.76 14.57
N VAL A 281 18.18 -1.55 14.79
CA VAL A 281 19.63 -1.30 14.76
C VAL A 281 20.35 -2.11 15.86
N ALA A 282 19.76 -2.18 17.05
CA ALA A 282 20.33 -2.95 18.16
C ALA A 282 20.31 -4.47 17.92
N ASP A 283 19.39 -4.95 17.09
CA ASP A 283 19.19 -6.36 16.73
C ASP A 283 19.94 -6.79 15.45
N LEU A 284 20.74 -5.91 14.83
CA LEU A 284 21.48 -6.23 13.61
C LEU A 284 22.35 -7.49 13.75
N GLU A 285 22.08 -8.49 12.91
CA GLU A 285 22.87 -9.71 12.77
C GLU A 285 23.28 -9.98 11.31
N GLU A 286 24.29 -10.84 11.11
CA GLU A 286 24.82 -11.16 9.78
C GLU A 286 23.85 -12.06 8.99
N VAL A 287 23.55 -11.65 7.76
CA VAL A 287 22.74 -12.42 6.81
C VAL A 287 23.64 -13.42 6.11
N ALA A 288 23.46 -14.70 6.44
CA ALA A 288 24.23 -15.78 5.83
C ALA A 288 23.63 -16.27 4.51
N THR A 289 22.32 -16.09 4.31
CA THR A 289 21.62 -16.47 3.07
C THR A 289 20.49 -15.48 2.82
N LEU A 290 20.52 -14.85 1.66
CA LEU A 290 19.39 -14.10 1.12
C LEU A 290 18.73 -14.94 0.02
N THR A 291 17.44 -15.21 0.15
CA THR A 291 16.65 -15.89 -0.89
C THR A 291 15.61 -14.93 -1.45
N VAL A 292 15.47 -14.90 -2.77
CA VAL A 292 14.43 -14.15 -3.48
C VAL A 292 13.51 -15.11 -4.22
N GLY A 293 12.20 -14.82 -4.21
CA GLY A 293 11.22 -15.59 -4.96
C GLY A 293 10.05 -14.72 -5.42
N ARG A 294 9.35 -15.20 -6.46
CA ARG A 294 8.09 -14.63 -6.95
C ARG A 294 7.03 -15.70 -6.95
N GLY A 295 5.93 -15.43 -6.28
CA GLY A 295 4.67 -16.15 -6.38
C GLY A 295 3.70 -15.47 -7.33
N ASP A 296 2.59 -16.15 -7.62
CA ASP A 296 1.54 -15.67 -8.53
C ASP A 296 0.19 -15.81 -7.82
N ALA A 297 -0.38 -14.67 -7.40
CA ALA A 297 -1.65 -14.59 -6.68
C ALA A 297 -2.83 -15.10 -7.52
N SER A 298 -2.73 -15.09 -8.86
CA SER A 298 -3.79 -15.64 -9.72
C SER A 298 -3.96 -17.14 -9.58
N THR A 299 -2.95 -17.83 -9.05
CA THR A 299 -3.00 -19.28 -8.77
C THR A 299 -3.79 -19.62 -7.50
N ALA A 300 -4.18 -18.63 -6.70
CA ALA A 300 -4.95 -18.81 -5.46
C ALA A 300 -6.41 -19.27 -5.69
N HIS A 301 -6.77 -19.64 -6.92
CA HIS A 301 -8.14 -19.85 -7.41
C HIS A 301 -8.81 -21.18 -6.98
N GLN A 302 -8.16 -21.99 -6.13
CA GLN A 302 -8.71 -23.23 -5.53
C GLN A 302 -9.32 -24.21 -6.54
N GLY A 303 -8.71 -24.34 -7.72
CA GLY A 303 -9.15 -25.28 -8.76
C GLY A 303 -10.20 -24.74 -9.73
N ASP A 304 -10.61 -23.48 -9.62
CA ASP A 304 -11.39 -22.76 -10.63
C ASP A 304 -10.57 -21.70 -11.38
N PRO A 305 -9.93 -22.03 -12.53
CA PRO A 305 -9.12 -21.08 -13.28
C PRO A 305 -9.91 -19.89 -13.82
N ALA A 306 -11.24 -19.97 -13.91
CA ALA A 306 -12.03 -18.84 -14.38
C ALA A 306 -11.97 -17.67 -13.39
N LYS A 307 -11.96 -18.00 -12.08
CA LYS A 307 -11.84 -17.04 -10.98
C LYS A 307 -10.46 -16.38 -10.96
N GLY A 308 -9.40 -17.19 -11.03
CA GLY A 308 -8.03 -16.69 -11.06
C GLY A 308 -7.72 -15.73 -9.91
N ILE A 309 -7.23 -14.52 -10.22
CA ILE A 309 -6.92 -13.48 -9.23
C ILE A 309 -8.13 -13.10 -8.35
N ARG A 310 -9.35 -13.20 -8.89
CA ARG A 310 -10.61 -12.84 -8.19
C ARG A 310 -10.96 -13.70 -6.98
N ASN A 311 -10.11 -14.67 -6.61
CA ASN A 311 -10.24 -15.34 -5.32
C ASN A 311 -9.62 -14.53 -4.16
N VAL A 312 -8.67 -13.64 -4.45
CA VAL A 312 -7.89 -12.91 -3.43
C VAL A 312 -7.81 -11.41 -3.66
N SER A 313 -7.98 -10.94 -4.89
CA SER A 313 -7.98 -9.51 -5.22
C SER A 313 -8.83 -9.25 -6.47
N ASN A 314 -9.23 -8.00 -6.67
CA ASN A 314 -10.07 -7.52 -7.74
C ASN A 314 -9.58 -6.13 -8.15
N ASP A 315 -9.87 -5.71 -9.36
CA ASP A 315 -9.78 -4.32 -9.78
C ASP A 315 -11.21 -3.82 -10.01
N THR A 316 -11.61 -2.72 -9.36
CA THR A 316 -12.96 -2.15 -9.56
C THR A 316 -12.96 -0.97 -10.52
N ARG A 317 -11.81 -0.56 -11.04
CA ARG A 317 -11.68 0.51 -12.00
C ARG A 317 -11.46 -0.06 -13.40
N ALA A 318 -12.02 0.59 -14.41
CA ALA A 318 -11.73 0.25 -15.80
C ALA A 318 -10.44 0.96 -16.28
N PRO A 319 -9.58 0.30 -17.08
CA PRO A 319 -9.67 -1.09 -17.49
C PRO A 319 -9.21 -2.06 -16.38
N PHE A 320 -9.83 -3.25 -16.29
CA PHE A 320 -9.47 -4.27 -15.29
C PHE A 320 -8.04 -4.79 -15.51
N ILE A 321 -7.11 -4.38 -14.65
CA ILE A 321 -5.68 -4.71 -14.74
C ILE A 321 -5.17 -4.97 -13.33
N VAL A 322 -4.51 -6.11 -13.11
CA VAL A 322 -3.92 -6.44 -11.80
C VAL A 322 -2.42 -6.66 -11.89
N ASP A 323 -1.74 -6.45 -10.76
CA ASP A 323 -0.37 -6.88 -10.53
C ASP A 323 -0.40 -8.11 -9.61
N GLU A 324 -0.35 -9.30 -10.20
CA GLU A 324 -0.55 -10.59 -9.54
C GLU A 324 0.68 -11.08 -8.77
N ALA A 325 1.83 -10.44 -8.97
CA ALA A 325 3.10 -10.86 -8.40
C ALA A 325 3.10 -10.76 -6.87
N VAL A 326 3.46 -11.86 -6.21
CA VAL A 326 3.78 -11.90 -4.77
C VAL A 326 5.28 -12.06 -4.64
N ASP A 327 6.01 -10.95 -4.56
CA ASP A 327 7.46 -10.98 -4.48
C ASP A 327 7.93 -11.10 -3.02
N VAL A 328 8.97 -11.90 -2.78
CA VAL A 328 9.41 -12.25 -1.42
C VAL A 328 10.92 -12.23 -1.30
N LEU A 329 11.40 -11.60 -0.23
CA LEU A 329 12.78 -11.67 0.25
C LEU A 329 12.81 -12.38 1.59
N ASN A 330 13.68 -13.38 1.76
CA ASN A 330 13.89 -14.05 3.04
C ASN A 330 15.37 -14.00 3.44
N PHE A 331 15.62 -13.45 4.63
CA PHE A 331 16.95 -13.27 5.19
C PHE A 331 17.16 -14.32 6.26
N LYS A 332 18.22 -15.13 6.14
CA LYS A 332 18.56 -16.16 7.14
C LYS A 332 19.91 -15.92 7.78
N ASN A 333 19.98 -16.20 9.07
CA ASN A 333 21.21 -16.13 9.84
C ASN A 333 22.10 -17.36 9.59
N GLY A 334 23.29 -17.38 10.22
CA GLY A 334 24.26 -18.48 10.09
C GLY A 334 23.78 -19.84 10.64
N GLU A 335 22.68 -19.88 11.37
CA GLU A 335 22.05 -21.11 11.88
C GLU A 335 20.97 -21.65 10.93
N GLY A 336 20.64 -20.89 9.88
CA GLY A 336 19.60 -21.22 8.89
C GLY A 336 18.18 -20.81 9.32
N GLU A 337 18.06 -20.04 10.39
CA GLU A 337 16.80 -19.48 10.90
C GLU A 337 16.49 -18.18 10.17
N SER A 338 15.21 -17.93 9.87
CA SER A 338 14.78 -16.68 9.24
C SER A 338 14.87 -15.53 10.26
N ILE A 339 15.55 -14.46 9.85
CA ILE A 339 15.62 -13.19 10.56
C ILE A 339 14.33 -12.41 10.27
N VAL A 340 14.09 -12.17 8.98
CA VAL A 340 12.93 -11.44 8.47
C VAL A 340 12.56 -11.93 7.08
N THR A 341 11.27 -11.85 6.75
CA THR A 341 10.74 -12.04 5.41
C THR A 341 10.00 -10.77 4.99
N LEU A 342 10.37 -10.19 3.85
CA LEU A 342 9.64 -9.07 3.24
C LEU A 342 8.77 -9.60 2.12
N ILE A 343 7.50 -9.17 2.06
CA ILE A 343 6.52 -9.58 1.05
C ILE A 343 5.98 -8.34 0.36
N ASN A 344 6.08 -8.26 -0.96
CA ASN A 344 5.47 -7.20 -1.77
C ASN A 344 4.26 -7.74 -2.55
N PHE A 345 3.12 -7.08 -2.41
CA PHE A 345 1.89 -7.41 -3.14
C PHE A 345 0.98 -6.17 -3.28
N ALA A 346 0.23 -6.09 -4.38
CA ALA A 346 -0.61 -4.96 -4.71
C ALA A 346 -2.09 -5.24 -4.42
N SER A 347 -2.56 -4.89 -3.22
CA SER A 347 -3.98 -4.86 -2.87
C SER A 347 -4.22 -4.04 -1.59
N HIS A 348 -5.38 -3.40 -1.48
CA HIS A 348 -5.87 -2.70 -0.30
C HIS A 348 -6.26 -3.69 0.81
N PRO A 349 -5.75 -3.55 2.05
CA PRO A 349 -6.27 -4.25 3.22
C PRO A 349 -7.64 -3.68 3.66
N GLU A 350 -8.70 -4.17 3.03
CA GLU A 350 -10.07 -3.66 3.22
C GLU A 350 -11.17 -4.74 3.06
N SER A 351 -10.86 -6.01 3.35
CA SER A 351 -11.81 -7.12 3.17
C SER A 351 -13.08 -6.98 4.02
N LEU A 352 -12.99 -6.23 5.12
CA LEU A 352 -14.02 -6.07 6.14
C LEU A 352 -15.02 -4.93 5.87
N ALA A 353 -14.72 -4.05 4.92
CA ALA A 353 -15.60 -2.96 4.48
C ALA A 353 -16.03 -1.97 5.59
N SER A 354 -16.88 -1.02 5.21
CA SER A 354 -17.21 0.18 5.98
C SER A 354 -18.00 -0.03 7.28
N GLU A 355 -18.64 -1.19 7.46
CA GLU A 355 -19.45 -1.50 8.66
C GLU A 355 -18.60 -2.02 9.83
N GLN A 356 -17.34 -2.41 9.57
CA GLN A 356 -16.42 -2.88 10.61
C GLN A 356 -15.91 -1.72 11.47
N THR A 357 -15.80 -1.96 12.79
CA THR A 357 -15.35 -0.99 13.80
C THR A 357 -14.21 -1.48 14.69
N LEU A 358 -13.75 -2.72 14.53
CA LEU A 358 -12.57 -3.25 15.22
C LEU A 358 -11.29 -2.93 14.43
N LEU A 359 -10.26 -2.47 15.13
CA LEU A 359 -8.92 -2.30 14.57
C LEU A 359 -8.28 -3.65 14.27
N THR A 360 -7.73 -3.81 13.08
CA THR A 360 -7.09 -5.04 12.56
C THR A 360 -6.20 -4.67 11.38
N ALA A 361 -5.18 -5.49 11.08
CA ALA A 361 -4.42 -5.37 9.83
C ALA A 361 -5.07 -6.12 8.64
N ASP A 362 -6.35 -6.48 8.75
CA ASP A 362 -7.13 -7.19 7.73
C ASP A 362 -6.40 -8.48 7.25
N TYR A 363 -6.42 -8.80 5.96
CA TYR A 363 -5.76 -10.01 5.44
C TYR A 363 -4.25 -10.02 5.67
N VAL A 364 -3.63 -8.84 5.89
CA VAL A 364 -2.18 -8.73 6.09
C VAL A 364 -1.77 -9.37 7.43
N HIS A 365 -2.63 -9.34 8.46
CA HIS A 365 -2.40 -10.09 9.69
C HIS A 365 -2.23 -11.59 9.41
N ALA A 366 -3.20 -12.18 8.72
CA ALA A 366 -3.21 -13.60 8.40
C ALA A 366 -2.07 -14.00 7.45
N LEU A 367 -1.70 -13.12 6.51
CA LEU A 367 -0.54 -13.32 5.64
C LEU A 367 0.75 -13.43 6.45
N ARG A 368 1.03 -12.43 7.30
CA ARG A 368 2.22 -12.42 8.15
C ARG A 368 2.27 -13.66 9.04
N LYS A 369 1.19 -13.95 9.75
CA LYS A 369 1.08 -15.12 10.63
C LYS A 369 1.30 -16.44 9.88
N THR A 370 0.80 -16.55 8.66
CA THR A 370 1.03 -17.73 7.82
C THR A 370 2.50 -17.87 7.42
N VAL A 371 3.15 -16.79 6.99
CA VAL A 371 4.59 -16.81 6.67
C VAL A 371 5.42 -17.16 7.90
N GLU A 372 5.11 -16.60 9.06
CA GLU A 372 5.84 -16.80 10.30
C GLU A 372 5.63 -18.21 10.89
N GLN A 373 4.38 -18.70 10.91
CA GLN A 373 3.98 -19.88 11.71
C GLN A 373 3.42 -21.04 10.87
N GLY A 374 3.04 -20.79 9.62
CA GLY A 374 2.38 -21.74 8.73
C GLY A 374 0.86 -21.68 8.79
N SER A 375 0.23 -22.48 7.94
CA SER A 375 -1.23 -22.60 7.81
C SER A 375 -1.69 -24.05 7.99
N GLN A 376 -2.97 -24.23 8.31
CA GLN A 376 -3.58 -25.55 8.44
C GLN A 376 -4.99 -25.57 7.84
N TRP A 377 -5.19 -26.51 6.91
CA TRP A 377 -6.49 -26.81 6.32
C TRP A 377 -6.92 -28.23 6.68
N GLN A 378 -8.22 -28.52 6.63
CA GLN A 378 -8.75 -29.87 6.82
C GLN A 378 -8.58 -30.74 5.56
N ALA A 379 -8.71 -30.14 4.38
CA ALA A 379 -8.74 -30.82 3.08
C ALA A 379 -7.41 -30.73 2.33
N ALA A 380 -6.55 -29.76 2.66
CA ALA A 380 -5.21 -29.60 2.08
C ALA A 380 -4.10 -29.90 3.11
N PRO A 381 -2.88 -30.27 2.66
CA PRO A 381 -1.73 -30.40 3.56
C PRO A 381 -1.45 -29.09 4.29
N ALA A 382 -1.00 -29.19 5.54
CA ALA A 382 -0.50 -28.03 6.27
C ALA A 382 0.81 -27.52 5.63
N THR A 383 0.96 -26.20 5.60
CA THR A 383 2.18 -25.52 5.16
C THR A 383 2.96 -25.08 6.39
N ALA A 384 4.25 -25.40 6.43
CA ALA A 384 5.12 -24.97 7.52
C ALA A 384 5.58 -23.52 7.29
N GLY A 385 5.53 -22.69 8.34
CA GLY A 385 6.05 -21.34 8.30
C GLY A 385 7.58 -21.29 8.16
N LEU A 386 8.08 -20.14 7.73
CA LEU A 386 9.51 -19.85 7.59
C LEU A 386 10.15 -19.44 8.92
N GLY A 387 9.37 -19.10 9.95
CA GLY A 387 9.84 -18.45 11.16
C GLY A 387 10.30 -17.01 10.90
N GLY A 388 10.90 -16.37 11.91
CA GLY A 388 11.28 -14.96 11.85
C GLY A 388 10.08 -14.03 11.81
N GLU A 389 10.32 -12.74 11.61
CA GLU A 389 9.27 -11.74 11.42
C GLU A 389 8.85 -11.65 9.95
N ALA A 390 7.56 -11.43 9.66
CA ALA A 390 7.08 -11.09 8.34
C ALA A 390 6.66 -9.62 8.25
N ILE A 391 7.13 -8.93 7.20
CA ILE A 391 6.82 -7.53 6.90
C ILE A 391 6.15 -7.47 5.51
N PHE A 392 5.02 -6.79 5.43
CA PHE A 392 4.27 -6.60 4.20
C PHE A 392 4.54 -5.22 3.62
N ILE A 393 4.80 -5.15 2.32
CA ILE A 393 5.11 -3.93 1.57
C ILE A 393 4.06 -3.76 0.48
N SER A 394 3.34 -2.64 0.50
CA SER A 394 2.30 -2.36 -0.50
C SER A 394 2.90 -2.12 -1.88
N GLY A 395 2.32 -2.76 -2.90
CA GLY A 395 2.65 -2.55 -4.31
C GLY A 395 1.83 -1.41 -4.97
N ALA A 396 1.61 -1.50 -6.29
CA ALA A 396 0.75 -0.60 -7.06
C ALA A 396 -0.73 -0.92 -6.84
N LEU A 397 -1.24 -0.55 -5.66
CA LEU A 397 -2.62 -0.84 -5.26
C LEU A 397 -3.67 0.17 -5.77
N GLY A 398 -3.25 1.23 -6.47
CA GLY A 398 -4.18 2.22 -7.04
C GLY A 398 -5.13 1.57 -8.06
N GLY A 399 -6.23 2.24 -8.41
CA GLY A 399 -7.29 1.62 -9.22
C GLY A 399 -8.21 0.71 -8.40
N MET A 400 -8.13 0.80 -7.07
CA MET A 400 -8.92 -0.02 -6.15
C MET A 400 -8.63 -1.51 -6.33
N MET A 401 -7.34 -1.87 -6.36
CA MET A 401 -6.90 -3.25 -6.18
C MET A 401 -7.39 -3.72 -4.81
N THR A 402 -8.45 -4.52 -4.78
CA THR A 402 -9.29 -4.69 -3.59
C THR A 402 -9.76 -6.12 -3.39
N PRO A 403 -9.85 -6.61 -2.15
CA PRO A 403 -10.60 -7.81 -1.83
C PRO A 403 -12.12 -7.59 -1.86
N LEU A 404 -12.65 -6.36 -2.02
CA LEU A 404 -14.09 -6.09 -2.06
C LEU A 404 -14.78 -6.69 -3.30
N ARG A 405 -16.11 -6.84 -3.24
CA ARG A 405 -16.98 -7.31 -4.34
C ARG A 405 -16.65 -8.70 -4.93
N ILE A 406 -15.76 -9.45 -4.27
CA ILE A 406 -15.46 -10.85 -4.56
C ILE A 406 -15.76 -11.74 -3.36
N SER A 407 -15.84 -13.04 -3.60
CA SER A 407 -15.84 -14.06 -2.54
C SER A 407 -14.54 -14.83 -2.57
N THR A 408 -14.06 -15.30 -1.42
CA THR A 408 -12.83 -16.09 -1.32
C THR A 408 -13.17 -17.51 -0.92
N THR A 409 -12.70 -18.46 -1.72
CA THR A 409 -12.85 -19.89 -1.46
C THR A 409 -11.55 -20.44 -0.86
N THR A 410 -11.66 -21.24 0.19
CA THR A 410 -10.52 -21.90 0.85
C THR A 410 -10.27 -23.31 0.29
N PRO A 411 -9.12 -23.94 0.58
CA PRO A 411 -8.89 -25.34 0.23
C PRO A 411 -9.90 -26.32 0.87
N ASP A 412 -10.54 -25.93 1.97
CA ASP A 412 -11.59 -26.70 2.65
C ASP A 412 -12.94 -26.65 1.92
N GLY A 413 -13.07 -25.77 0.92
CA GLY A 413 -14.28 -25.57 0.13
C GLY A 413 -15.26 -24.58 0.77
N ASP A 414 -14.90 -23.96 1.88
CA ASP A 414 -15.65 -22.85 2.47
C ASP A 414 -15.48 -21.60 1.59
N THR A 415 -16.51 -20.77 1.53
CA THR A 415 -16.50 -19.52 0.75
C THR A 415 -17.04 -18.39 1.59
N TRP A 416 -16.28 -17.30 1.68
CA TRP A 416 -16.54 -16.14 2.51
C TRP A 416 -16.64 -14.87 1.64
N ASN A 417 -17.46 -13.92 2.08
CA ASN A 417 -17.79 -12.69 1.37
C ASN A 417 -17.22 -11.46 2.08
N THR A 418 -17.28 -10.30 1.40
CA THR A 418 -16.93 -9.01 2.00
C THR A 418 -17.61 -8.79 3.35
N GLY A 419 -16.87 -8.25 4.32
CA GLY A 419 -17.35 -8.01 5.69
C GLY A 419 -17.11 -9.15 6.67
N GLU A 420 -16.67 -10.33 6.19
CA GLU A 420 -16.41 -11.50 7.05
C GLU A 420 -14.91 -11.61 7.40
N PHE A 421 -14.59 -11.72 8.69
CA PHE A 421 -13.20 -11.92 9.15
C PHE A 421 -12.56 -13.18 8.57
N GLU A 422 -13.34 -14.22 8.36
CA GLU A 422 -12.90 -15.46 7.72
C GLU A 422 -12.44 -15.24 6.28
N LYS A 423 -12.98 -14.24 5.57
CA LYS A 423 -12.50 -13.86 4.23
C LYS A 423 -11.11 -13.25 4.31
N ALA A 424 -10.92 -12.24 5.17
CA ALA A 424 -9.62 -11.60 5.37
C ALA A 424 -8.56 -12.67 5.71
N ASP A 425 -8.89 -13.57 6.63
CA ASP A 425 -8.01 -14.64 7.06
C ASP A 425 -7.74 -15.69 5.96
N ALA A 426 -8.73 -15.99 5.13
CA ALA A 426 -8.58 -16.88 3.99
C ALA A 426 -7.64 -16.28 2.94
N ILE A 427 -7.83 -15.01 2.58
CA ILE A 427 -6.96 -14.28 1.64
C ILE A 427 -5.52 -14.29 2.16
N GLY A 428 -5.33 -13.90 3.43
CA GLY A 428 -4.00 -13.85 4.02
C GLY A 428 -3.30 -15.20 4.07
N GLN A 429 -4.00 -16.28 4.46
CA GLN A 429 -3.42 -17.63 4.44
C GLN A 429 -3.04 -18.10 3.03
N LEU A 430 -3.89 -17.85 2.04
CA LEU A 430 -3.60 -18.21 0.64
C LEU A 430 -2.38 -17.47 0.08
N LEU A 431 -2.32 -16.15 0.29
CA LEU A 431 -1.16 -15.35 -0.13
C LEU A 431 0.11 -15.69 0.66
N GLY A 432 -0.03 -16.00 1.95
CA GLY A 432 1.08 -16.43 2.80
C GLY A 432 1.68 -17.76 2.34
N GLU A 433 0.84 -18.73 1.93
CA GLU A 433 1.32 -19.98 1.33
C GLU A 433 2.04 -19.76 0.01
N ILE A 434 1.52 -18.89 -0.85
CA ILE A 434 2.18 -18.48 -2.11
C ILE A 434 3.55 -17.86 -1.82
N ALA A 435 3.65 -17.01 -0.79
CA ALA A 435 4.92 -16.40 -0.38
C ALA A 435 5.93 -17.44 0.15
N ILE A 436 5.47 -18.41 0.95
CA ILE A 436 6.31 -19.51 1.45
C ILE A 436 6.83 -20.36 0.27
N ASP A 437 5.96 -20.70 -0.67
CA ASP A 437 6.32 -21.47 -1.86
C ASP A 437 7.27 -20.69 -2.79
N ALA A 438 7.12 -19.36 -2.90
CA ALA A 438 8.04 -18.51 -3.62
C ALA A 438 9.47 -18.62 -3.05
N ILE A 439 9.63 -18.64 -1.73
CA ILE A 439 10.95 -18.82 -1.09
C ILE A 439 11.49 -20.24 -1.24
N HIS A 440 10.63 -21.27 -1.13
CA HIS A 440 11.07 -22.65 -1.33
C HIS A 440 11.59 -22.93 -2.75
N ASN A 441 11.02 -22.25 -3.74
CA ASN A 441 11.42 -22.35 -5.15
C ASN A 441 12.35 -21.23 -5.59
N GLY A 442 12.66 -20.31 -4.68
CA GLY A 442 13.45 -19.11 -4.94
C GLY A 442 14.93 -19.38 -5.13
N GLU A 443 15.64 -18.34 -5.54
CA GLU A 443 17.08 -18.38 -5.73
C GLU A 443 17.82 -17.78 -4.55
N VAL A 444 18.96 -18.39 -4.22
CA VAL A 444 19.89 -17.86 -3.20
C VAL A 444 20.81 -16.86 -3.88
N ILE A 445 20.89 -15.66 -3.31
CA ILE A 445 21.69 -14.57 -3.86
C ILE A 445 23.08 -14.59 -3.27
N GLU A 446 24.06 -14.66 -4.15
CA GLU A 446 25.48 -14.61 -3.79
C GLU A 446 25.95 -13.16 -3.81
N ASN A 447 26.53 -12.70 -2.70
CA ASN A 447 27.08 -11.34 -2.53
C ASN A 447 26.08 -10.21 -2.89
N PRO A 448 24.89 -10.16 -2.25
CA PRO A 448 23.96 -9.06 -2.48
C PRO A 448 24.62 -7.72 -2.13
N ARG A 449 24.39 -6.71 -2.98
CA ARG A 449 24.81 -5.31 -2.74
C ARG A 449 23.60 -4.49 -2.29
N LEU A 450 23.80 -3.63 -1.31
CA LEU A 450 22.82 -2.69 -0.79
C LEU A 450 23.16 -1.28 -1.26
N GLU A 451 22.30 -0.70 -2.08
CA GLU A 451 22.50 0.61 -2.70
C GLU A 451 21.20 1.38 -2.71
N PHE A 452 21.25 2.69 -2.58
CA PHE A 452 20.04 3.50 -2.70
C PHE A 452 20.35 4.87 -3.27
N ALA A 453 19.31 5.50 -3.81
CA ALA A 453 19.29 6.91 -4.13
C ALA A 453 17.91 7.49 -3.84
N SER A 454 17.83 8.68 -3.23
CA SER A 454 16.59 9.38 -2.96
C SER A 454 16.69 10.87 -3.23
N GLN A 455 15.55 11.45 -3.58
CA GLN A 455 15.45 12.83 -4.01
C GLN A 455 14.13 13.44 -3.52
N THR A 456 14.23 14.66 -3.00
CA THR A 456 13.06 15.46 -2.65
C THR A 456 12.51 16.20 -3.86
N TYR A 457 11.20 16.24 -4.02
CA TYR A 457 10.50 16.91 -5.10
C TYR A 457 9.41 17.86 -4.58
N LEU A 458 8.92 18.73 -5.47
CA LEU A 458 7.75 19.57 -5.22
C LEU A 458 6.62 19.14 -6.17
N ALA A 459 5.57 18.55 -5.62
CA ALA A 459 4.36 18.16 -6.36
C ALA A 459 3.35 19.32 -6.34
N GLU A 460 2.76 19.66 -7.49
CA GLU A 460 1.78 20.74 -7.58
C GLU A 460 0.42 20.25 -7.09
N VAL A 461 -0.21 20.98 -6.18
CA VAL A 461 -1.60 20.71 -5.80
C VAL A 461 -2.51 21.39 -6.81
N ILE A 462 -3.07 20.63 -7.76
CA ILE A 462 -4.06 21.13 -8.74
C ILE A 462 -5.47 21.01 -8.18
N ASN A 463 -5.77 19.92 -7.47
CA ASN A 463 -7.06 19.62 -6.87
C ASN A 463 -7.52 20.73 -5.90
N ASP A 464 -8.63 21.40 -6.25
CA ASP A 464 -9.17 22.52 -5.46
C ASP A 464 -9.82 22.05 -4.13
N GLY A 465 -10.29 20.81 -4.06
CA GLY A 465 -10.73 20.17 -2.83
C GLY A 465 -9.58 20.03 -1.84
N PHE A 466 -8.44 19.48 -2.29
CA PHE A 466 -7.25 19.34 -1.45
C PHE A 466 -6.68 20.69 -1.01
N LYS A 467 -6.66 21.71 -1.89
CA LYS A 467 -6.30 23.08 -1.50
C LYS A 467 -7.16 23.58 -0.34
N LEU A 468 -8.46 23.31 -0.37
CA LEU A 468 -9.36 23.69 0.73
C LEU A 468 -9.02 22.92 2.02
N LEU A 469 -8.75 21.62 1.93
CA LEU A 469 -8.37 20.80 3.09
C LEU A 469 -7.07 21.29 3.74
N PHE A 470 -6.04 21.64 2.95
CA PHE A 470 -4.82 22.28 3.45
C PHE A 470 -5.12 23.63 4.12
N MET A 471 -5.96 24.46 3.49
CA MET A 471 -6.34 25.77 4.05
C MET A 471 -7.12 25.68 5.37
N GLN A 472 -7.81 24.57 5.63
CA GLN A 472 -8.51 24.30 6.89
C GLN A 472 -7.65 23.53 7.90
N SER A 473 -6.41 23.16 7.55
CA SER A 473 -5.54 22.31 8.37
C SER A 473 -6.16 20.95 8.71
N ILE A 474 -7.02 20.42 7.82
CA ILE A 474 -7.49 19.03 7.89
C ILE A 474 -6.35 18.13 7.46
N PHE A 475 -5.77 18.43 6.29
CA PHE A 475 -4.43 17.98 5.98
C PHE A 475 -3.42 18.91 6.66
N ASP A 476 -2.80 18.42 7.73
CA ASP A 476 -1.82 19.19 8.50
C ASP A 476 -0.39 18.92 8.01
N ARG A 477 -0.02 19.63 6.93
CA ARG A 477 1.31 19.56 6.29
C ARG A 477 1.80 20.92 5.81
N GLU A 478 3.12 21.04 5.60
CA GLU A 478 3.71 22.24 5.01
C GLU A 478 3.26 22.42 3.55
N VAL A 479 2.81 23.64 3.24
CA VAL A 479 2.43 24.05 1.89
C VAL A 479 3.35 25.16 1.39
N ILE A 480 3.86 24.99 0.18
CA ILE A 480 4.79 25.92 -0.47
C ILE A 480 4.05 26.68 -1.57
N GLU A 481 3.90 27.98 -1.41
CA GLU A 481 3.35 28.85 -2.46
C GLU A 481 4.46 29.40 -3.37
N ARG A 482 4.35 29.16 -4.67
CA ARG A 482 5.28 29.69 -5.68
C ARG A 482 4.54 30.00 -6.97
N ASP A 483 4.80 31.19 -7.54
CA ASP A 483 4.23 31.61 -8.83
C ASP A 483 2.69 31.47 -8.92
N ASN A 484 1.99 31.80 -7.82
CA ASN A 484 0.54 31.63 -7.63
C ASN A 484 0.03 30.18 -7.72
N LYS A 485 0.89 29.20 -7.49
CA LYS A 485 0.56 27.79 -7.38
C LYS A 485 0.89 27.27 -5.99
N MET A 486 0.20 26.21 -5.61
CA MET A 486 0.37 25.52 -4.34
C MET A 486 1.17 24.24 -4.59
N TYR A 487 2.17 23.98 -3.76
CA TYR A 487 2.99 22.78 -3.83
C TYR A 487 3.07 22.12 -2.45
N VAL A 488 3.28 20.82 -2.46
CA VAL A 488 3.69 20.05 -1.29
C VAL A 488 5.03 19.39 -1.59
N ARG A 489 5.82 19.18 -0.54
CA ARG A 489 7.09 18.47 -0.63
C ARG A 489 6.85 16.98 -0.47
N THR A 490 7.56 16.18 -1.26
CA THR A 490 7.52 14.72 -1.24
C THR A 490 8.92 14.16 -1.54
N GLU A 491 9.14 12.87 -1.34
CA GLU A 491 10.41 12.19 -1.62
C GLU A 491 10.15 10.86 -2.32
N MET A 492 10.93 10.61 -3.37
CA MET A 492 10.99 9.30 -4.00
C MET A 492 12.42 8.78 -3.93
N GLY A 493 12.59 7.47 -3.88
CA GLY A 493 13.90 6.84 -3.94
C GLY A 493 13.86 5.44 -4.53
N ALA A 494 15.01 5.03 -5.06
CA ALA A 494 15.29 3.69 -5.51
C ALA A 494 16.19 2.98 -4.48
N LEU A 495 15.90 1.72 -4.18
CA LEU A 495 16.70 0.82 -3.36
C LEU A 495 17.07 -0.39 -4.21
N GLU A 496 18.33 -0.79 -4.19
CA GLU A 496 18.78 -2.05 -4.77
C GLU A 496 19.31 -2.96 -3.67
N LEU A 497 18.83 -4.21 -3.68
CA LEU A 497 19.33 -5.28 -2.83
C LEU A 497 19.54 -6.53 -3.67
N GLY A 498 20.77 -6.73 -4.15
CA GLY A 498 21.08 -7.81 -5.10
C GLY A 498 20.22 -7.68 -6.37
N PRO A 499 19.46 -8.71 -6.80
CA PRO A 499 18.65 -8.64 -8.02
C PRO A 499 17.32 -7.90 -7.83
N VAL A 500 17.03 -7.40 -6.62
CA VAL A 500 15.78 -6.72 -6.31
C VAL A 500 15.98 -5.22 -6.35
N ARG A 501 15.29 -4.57 -7.27
CA ARG A 501 15.18 -3.11 -7.31
C ARG A 501 13.81 -2.70 -6.82
N MET A 502 13.78 -1.74 -5.91
CA MET A 502 12.56 -1.19 -5.30
C MET A 502 12.47 0.30 -5.61
N LEU A 503 11.28 0.80 -5.92
CA LEU A 503 11.02 2.23 -6.13
C LEU A 503 9.89 2.69 -5.19
N THR A 504 10.14 3.73 -4.39
CA THR A 504 9.11 4.29 -3.53
C THR A 504 8.18 5.19 -4.34
N ILE A 505 6.88 5.02 -4.12
CA ILE A 505 5.84 5.78 -4.81
C ILE A 505 5.04 6.57 -3.77
N PRO A 506 4.93 7.92 -3.91
CA PRO A 506 4.34 8.77 -2.88
C PRO A 506 2.82 8.84 -3.05
N GLY A 507 2.13 7.70 -3.03
CA GLY A 507 0.71 7.60 -3.28
C GLY A 507 0.28 6.24 -3.81
N GLU A 508 -0.96 6.18 -4.28
CA GLU A 508 -1.61 4.98 -4.80
C GLU A 508 -1.46 4.90 -6.33
N LEU A 509 -0.41 4.21 -6.79
CA LEU A 509 -0.16 4.00 -8.22
C LEU A 509 -1.13 2.97 -8.82
N LEU A 510 -1.81 3.35 -9.89
CA LEU A 510 -2.61 2.42 -10.66
C LEU A 510 -1.74 1.32 -11.31
N PRO A 511 -2.18 0.04 -11.30
CA PRO A 511 -1.39 -1.10 -11.76
C PRO A 511 -1.04 -0.99 -13.25
N GLU A 512 -1.87 -0.36 -14.08
CA GLU A 512 -1.55 -0.21 -15.51
C GLU A 512 -0.31 0.66 -15.79
N LEU A 513 0.05 1.56 -14.86
CA LEU A 513 1.28 2.33 -14.94
C LEU A 513 2.51 1.47 -14.57
N ALA A 514 2.30 0.46 -13.73
CA ALA A 514 3.33 -0.47 -13.28
C ALA A 514 3.60 -1.59 -14.29
N VAL A 515 2.54 -2.28 -14.74
CA VAL A 515 2.62 -3.55 -15.47
C VAL A 515 1.98 -3.53 -16.87
N GLY A 516 1.36 -2.40 -17.28
CA GLY A 516 0.63 -2.33 -18.54
C GLY A 516 -0.65 -3.15 -18.52
N GLY A 517 -0.93 -3.92 -19.57
CA GLY A 517 -2.09 -4.81 -19.62
C GLY A 517 -3.31 -4.28 -20.36
N TYR A 518 -3.17 -3.19 -21.11
CA TYR A 518 -4.25 -2.59 -21.92
C TYR A 518 -4.82 -3.53 -23.00
N ASP A 519 -4.19 -4.66 -23.28
CA ASP A 519 -4.66 -5.71 -24.20
C ASP A 519 -5.38 -6.88 -23.48
N GLY A 520 -5.54 -6.79 -22.16
CA GLY A 520 -6.14 -7.82 -21.32
C GLY A 520 -5.15 -8.89 -20.83
N SER A 521 -3.85 -8.75 -21.09
CA SER A 521 -2.85 -9.74 -20.64
C SER A 521 -2.71 -9.82 -19.12
N GLN A 522 -3.09 -8.74 -18.41
CA GLN A 522 -2.96 -8.60 -16.96
C GLN A 522 -4.29 -8.79 -16.20
N MET A 523 -5.30 -9.43 -16.81
CA MET A 523 -6.58 -9.66 -16.12
C MET A 523 -6.52 -10.88 -15.19
N PHE A 524 -5.81 -11.94 -15.58
CA PHE A 524 -5.72 -13.21 -14.84
C PHE A 524 -7.06 -13.78 -14.33
N THR A 525 -8.14 -13.50 -15.05
CA THR A 525 -9.49 -13.98 -14.77
C THR A 525 -10.29 -13.98 -16.07
N THR A 526 -11.41 -14.72 -16.08
CA THR A 526 -12.37 -14.71 -17.19
C THR A 526 -13.78 -14.34 -16.72
N GLU A 527 -13.95 -13.95 -15.45
CA GLU A 527 -15.24 -13.63 -14.86
C GLU A 527 -15.72 -12.20 -15.15
N VAL A 528 -14.82 -11.33 -15.61
CA VAL A 528 -15.08 -9.91 -15.89
C VAL A 528 -14.55 -9.54 -17.27
N GLU A 529 -15.04 -8.43 -17.83
CA GLU A 529 -14.51 -7.86 -19.06
C GLU A 529 -13.40 -6.83 -18.75
N LEU A 530 -12.50 -6.58 -19.71
CA LEU A 530 -11.45 -5.56 -19.55
C LEU A 530 -12.06 -4.17 -19.32
N ILE A 531 -13.14 -3.86 -20.03
CA ILE A 531 -13.95 -2.66 -19.86
C ILE A 531 -15.40 -3.11 -20.01
N GLU A 532 -16.22 -2.84 -19.01
CA GLU A 532 -17.65 -3.17 -19.06
C GLU A 532 -18.35 -2.43 -20.22
N PRO A 533 -19.19 -3.10 -21.04
CA PRO A 533 -19.77 -2.52 -22.25
C PRO A 533 -20.70 -1.32 -22.01
N ASP A 534 -21.21 -1.18 -20.80
CA ASP A 534 -22.11 -0.12 -20.37
C ASP A 534 -21.45 0.93 -19.45
N ASN A 535 -20.12 0.90 -19.32
CA ASN A 535 -19.40 1.96 -18.62
C ASN A 535 -19.73 3.33 -19.31
N PRO A 536 -20.27 4.32 -18.55
CA PRO A 536 -20.69 5.60 -19.10
C PRO A 536 -19.53 6.51 -19.54
N ASN A 537 -18.34 6.36 -18.93
CA ASN A 537 -17.12 7.06 -19.29
C ASN A 537 -15.95 6.05 -19.42
N PRO A 538 -15.98 5.17 -20.44
CA PRO A 538 -14.97 4.14 -20.56
C PRO A 538 -13.62 4.77 -20.95
N PRO A 539 -12.49 4.22 -20.46
CA PRO A 539 -11.16 4.65 -20.87
C PRO A 539 -10.94 4.51 -22.38
N ASP A 540 -10.27 5.49 -22.99
CA ASP A 540 -9.83 5.41 -24.39
C ASP A 540 -8.49 4.65 -24.48
N LEU A 541 -8.56 3.33 -24.71
CA LEU A 541 -7.36 2.48 -24.81
C LEU A 541 -6.44 2.86 -25.98
N ASP A 542 -6.94 3.51 -27.03
CA ASP A 542 -6.09 4.01 -28.12
C ASP A 542 -5.20 5.20 -27.67
N ALA A 543 -5.56 5.83 -26.55
CA ALA A 543 -4.80 6.91 -25.92
C ALA A 543 -3.97 6.45 -24.71
N ALA A 544 -4.02 5.17 -24.36
CA ALA A 544 -3.22 4.60 -23.27
C ALA A 544 -1.71 4.71 -23.59
N PRO A 545 -0.86 4.90 -22.56
CA PRO A 545 0.58 4.99 -22.76
C PRO A 545 1.14 3.66 -23.28
N GLU A 546 2.00 3.72 -24.30
CA GLU A 546 2.77 2.56 -24.73
C GLU A 546 3.89 2.26 -23.72
N GLY A 547 4.25 0.98 -23.59
CA GLY A 547 5.41 0.56 -22.79
C GLY A 547 6.75 1.09 -23.34
N PRO A 548 7.86 0.91 -22.60
CA PRO A 548 7.94 0.11 -21.38
C PRO A 548 7.27 0.75 -20.17
N TYR A 549 6.59 -0.06 -19.35
CA TYR A 549 5.92 0.36 -18.12
C TYR A 549 6.89 0.46 -16.94
N LEU A 550 6.48 1.04 -15.81
CA LEU A 550 7.41 1.40 -14.74
C LEU A 550 8.26 0.21 -14.24
N LYS A 551 7.65 -0.96 -14.00
CA LYS A 551 8.39 -2.16 -13.61
C LYS A 551 9.35 -2.64 -14.71
N GLU A 552 8.94 -2.59 -15.98
CA GLU A 552 9.82 -2.94 -17.10
C GLU A 552 11.01 -1.97 -17.22
N ARG A 553 10.79 -0.68 -16.98
CA ARG A 553 11.83 0.35 -17.01
C ARG A 553 12.85 0.21 -15.89
N MET A 554 12.46 -0.32 -14.73
CA MET A 554 13.38 -0.64 -13.63
C MET A 554 14.42 -1.69 -14.02
N ALA A 555 14.19 -2.49 -15.07
CA ALA A 555 15.17 -3.37 -15.71
C ALA A 555 15.94 -4.34 -14.77
N ALA A 556 15.31 -4.76 -13.67
CA ALA A 556 15.84 -5.74 -12.72
C ALA A 556 15.03 -7.06 -12.80
N ASP A 557 15.60 -8.16 -12.29
CA ASP A 557 14.93 -9.46 -12.28
C ASP A 557 13.68 -9.45 -11.37
N TYR A 558 13.76 -8.69 -10.27
CA TYR A 558 12.65 -8.43 -9.36
C TYR A 558 12.48 -6.92 -9.16
N THR A 559 11.26 -6.44 -9.41
CA THR A 559 10.94 -5.01 -9.46
C THR A 559 9.78 -4.73 -8.51
N TRP A 560 10.10 -4.09 -7.39
CA TRP A 560 9.13 -3.81 -6.33
C TRP A 560 8.73 -2.36 -6.39
N LEU A 561 7.45 -2.12 -6.19
CA LEU A 561 6.98 -0.79 -5.86
C LEU A 561 6.71 -0.77 -4.36
N ILE A 562 7.25 0.23 -3.68
CA ILE A 562 6.91 0.55 -2.29
C ILE A 562 5.87 1.66 -2.37
N GLY A 563 4.61 1.28 -2.55
CA GLY A 563 3.47 2.18 -2.54
C GLY A 563 3.35 2.88 -1.20
N LEU A 564 2.78 4.09 -1.22
CA LEU A 564 2.67 4.96 -0.04
C LEU A 564 4.03 5.18 0.67
N GLY A 565 5.11 5.14 -0.11
CA GLY A 565 6.48 5.19 0.40
C GLY A 565 6.94 6.63 0.57
N ASN A 566 7.27 6.98 1.81
CA ASN A 566 7.70 8.31 2.27
C ASN A 566 6.69 9.46 2.11
N ASP A 567 5.54 9.23 1.48
CA ASP A 567 4.42 10.17 1.45
C ASP A 567 3.15 9.45 0.98
N GLU A 568 2.00 10.07 1.24
CA GLU A 568 0.71 9.68 0.68
C GLU A 568 0.05 10.92 0.05
N LEU A 569 -0.03 10.93 -1.29
CA LEU A 569 -0.53 12.08 -2.07
C LEU A 569 -1.86 11.79 -2.78
N GLY A 570 -2.50 10.69 -2.45
CA GLY A 570 -3.68 10.15 -3.09
C GLY A 570 -3.35 9.35 -4.36
N TYR A 571 -4.38 9.15 -5.18
CA TYR A 571 -4.28 8.34 -6.39
C TYR A 571 -3.43 8.99 -7.49
N ILE A 572 -2.63 8.14 -8.14
CA ILE A 572 -1.80 8.50 -9.30
C ILE A 572 -2.46 7.91 -10.56
N VAL A 573 -3.49 8.63 -11.03
CA VAL A 573 -4.30 8.25 -12.19
C VAL A 573 -3.64 8.73 -13.50
N PRO A 574 -3.53 7.86 -14.51
CA PRO A 574 -2.98 8.23 -15.81
C PRO A 574 -3.92 9.15 -16.59
N LYS A 575 -3.34 10.10 -17.34
CA LYS A 575 -4.08 11.16 -18.04
C LYS A 575 -5.14 10.68 -19.03
N TYR A 576 -4.93 9.53 -19.66
CA TYR A 576 -5.85 9.00 -20.67
C TYR A 576 -7.20 8.58 -20.07
N ASN A 577 -7.24 8.36 -18.75
CA ASN A 577 -8.41 7.89 -18.01
C ASN A 577 -8.79 8.86 -16.87
N PHE A 578 -8.32 10.10 -16.89
CA PHE A 578 -8.57 11.06 -15.81
C PHE A 578 -9.83 11.87 -16.10
N GLU A 579 -10.96 11.49 -15.49
CA GLU A 579 -12.26 12.13 -15.74
C GLU A 579 -12.79 12.89 -14.50
N LEU A 580 -13.25 14.12 -14.72
CA LEU A 580 -13.76 14.98 -13.66
C LEU A 580 -15.27 15.14 -13.78
N GLY A 581 -15.97 15.01 -12.64
CA GLY A 581 -17.41 15.24 -12.55
C GLY A 581 -17.80 16.72 -12.70
N ASP A 582 -19.12 16.97 -12.65
CA ASP A 582 -19.72 18.31 -12.80
C ASP A 582 -19.20 19.34 -11.77
N LEU A 583 -18.83 18.87 -10.57
CA LEU A 583 -18.09 19.63 -9.57
C LEU A 583 -16.69 19.03 -9.45
N PRO A 584 -15.69 19.54 -10.21
CA PRO A 584 -14.35 19.00 -10.23
C PRO A 584 -13.80 18.76 -8.83
N TYR A 585 -13.30 17.54 -8.58
CA TYR A 585 -12.72 17.08 -7.32
C TYR A 585 -13.68 17.01 -6.11
N LEU A 586 -14.94 17.45 -6.23
CA LEU A 586 -15.94 17.41 -5.16
C LEU A 586 -17.06 16.40 -5.44
N SER A 587 -17.13 15.89 -6.66
CA SER A 587 -18.02 14.84 -7.09
C SER A 587 -17.28 13.92 -8.04
N GLU A 588 -17.45 12.63 -7.84
CA GLU A 588 -17.05 11.57 -8.77
C GLU A 588 -17.77 11.71 -10.13
N ALA A 589 -17.07 11.42 -11.22
CA ALA A 589 -17.69 11.28 -12.54
C ALA A 589 -18.36 9.90 -12.67
N GLU A 590 -19.40 9.78 -13.50
CA GLU A 590 -20.00 8.45 -13.75
C GLU A 590 -18.97 7.49 -14.34
N GLY A 591 -18.99 6.20 -13.99
CA GLY A 591 -18.10 5.19 -14.59
C GLY A 591 -16.89 4.77 -13.76
N ASP A 592 -17.02 4.87 -12.42
CA ASP A 592 -15.98 4.48 -11.44
C ASP A 592 -14.73 5.40 -11.51
N HIS A 593 -14.95 6.68 -11.22
CA HIS A 593 -13.93 7.76 -11.27
C HIS A 593 -13.78 8.47 -9.91
N TYR A 594 -13.75 7.68 -8.84
CA TYR A 594 -13.58 8.15 -7.47
C TYR A 594 -12.17 8.71 -7.24
N GLU A 595 -11.16 8.05 -7.81
CA GLU A 595 -9.73 8.28 -7.63
C GLU A 595 -9.32 9.70 -8.00
N GLU A 596 -9.95 10.29 -9.02
CA GLU A 596 -9.72 11.66 -9.43
C GLU A 596 -10.06 12.68 -8.35
N THR A 597 -11.04 12.39 -7.49
CA THR A 597 -11.41 13.26 -6.37
C THR A 597 -10.36 13.24 -5.26
N ASN A 598 -9.61 12.16 -5.16
CA ASN A 598 -8.54 11.92 -4.20
C ASN A 598 -7.16 11.90 -4.85
N SER A 599 -6.92 12.75 -5.85
CA SER A 599 -5.61 12.93 -6.49
C SER A 599 -5.14 14.37 -6.37
N LEU A 600 -3.82 14.62 -6.28
CA LEU A 600 -3.28 15.99 -6.45
C LEU A 600 -3.64 16.59 -7.81
N GLY A 601 -3.85 15.74 -8.82
CA GLY A 601 -4.37 16.11 -10.13
C GLY A 601 -3.75 15.30 -11.28
N PRO A 602 -4.18 15.56 -12.53
CA PRO A 602 -3.89 14.71 -13.69
C PRO A 602 -2.41 14.65 -14.11
N HIS A 603 -1.55 15.47 -13.51
CA HIS A 603 -0.12 15.47 -13.79
C HIS A 603 0.67 14.42 -12.99
N MET A 604 0.06 13.78 -11.98
CA MET A 604 0.79 12.92 -11.04
C MET A 604 1.43 11.70 -11.70
N ALA A 605 0.77 11.08 -12.69
CA ALA A 605 1.35 9.94 -13.41
C ALA A 605 2.65 10.32 -14.14
N ASP A 606 2.67 11.46 -14.84
CA ASP A 606 3.89 11.97 -15.49
C ASP A 606 4.94 12.35 -14.44
N PHE A 607 4.53 12.97 -13.32
CA PHE A 607 5.45 13.30 -12.23
C PHE A 607 6.16 12.07 -11.67
N VAL A 608 5.42 10.99 -11.40
CA VAL A 608 6.00 9.74 -10.89
C VAL A 608 6.90 9.08 -11.93
N ASN A 609 6.47 9.04 -13.20
CA ASN A 609 7.26 8.47 -14.28
C ASN A 609 8.59 9.22 -14.49
N ASP A 610 8.54 10.55 -14.65
CA ASP A 610 9.74 11.36 -14.93
C ASP A 610 10.77 11.30 -13.78
N ASN A 611 10.28 11.35 -12.54
CA ASN A 611 11.15 11.29 -11.35
C ASN A 611 11.63 9.86 -11.05
N GLY A 612 10.80 8.85 -11.32
CA GLY A 612 11.17 7.44 -11.26
C GLY A 612 12.27 7.10 -12.28
N ASP A 613 12.11 7.53 -13.53
CA ASP A 613 13.10 7.33 -14.59
C ASP A 613 14.45 8.00 -14.23
N SER A 614 14.42 9.18 -13.61
CA SER A 614 15.63 9.88 -13.16
C SER A 614 16.37 9.10 -12.05
N LEU A 615 15.64 8.45 -11.15
CA LEU A 615 16.21 7.61 -10.09
C LEU A 615 16.73 6.28 -10.63
N ILE A 616 16.01 5.66 -11.57
CA ILE A 616 16.41 4.43 -12.26
C ILE A 616 17.70 4.67 -13.06
N GLU A 617 17.77 5.76 -13.83
CA GLU A 617 18.99 6.12 -14.58
C GLU A 617 20.20 6.30 -13.66
N PHE A 618 19.98 6.89 -12.47
CA PHE A 618 21.06 7.10 -11.52
C PHE A 618 21.51 5.80 -10.84
N ILE A 619 20.59 4.96 -10.37
CA ILE A 619 20.95 3.71 -9.70
C ILE A 619 21.58 2.70 -10.67
N ASP A 620 21.25 2.74 -11.96
CA ASP A 620 21.94 1.98 -13.01
C ASP A 620 23.40 2.44 -13.25
N TRP A 621 23.69 3.71 -12.93
CA TRP A 621 25.04 4.27 -13.07
C TRP A 621 25.92 4.01 -11.85
N LEU A 622 25.30 3.98 -10.66
CA LEU A 622 25.96 3.73 -9.37
C LEU A 622 26.60 2.33 -9.33
#